data_AF-A0A2V8KC23-F1
#
_entry.id   AF-A0A2V8KC23-F1
#
_cell.length_a   1.000
_cell.length_b   1.000
_cell.length_c   1.000
_cell.angle_alpha   90.00
_cell.angle_beta   90.00
_cell.angle_gamma   90.00
#
_symmetry.space_group_name_H-M   'P 1'
#
loop_
_entity.id
_entity.type
_entity.pdbx_description
1 polymer ?
#
loop_
_entity_poly.entity_id
_entity_poly.type
_entity_poly.pdbx_seq_one_letter_code
_entity_poly.pdbx_strand_id
1 'polypeptide(L)'
;MGDPVGHWEGDTLVIDTIGLRAWTLDATTNPATRYHSDALRTIERIQYTDPMTASYQITIDDPKIFTKPWSQDFSMKLHPTWKLYEQVCEENNRCEDGKCSASDAQK
;
A
#
# COMPACT_ATOMS: atom_id res chain seq x y z
N MET A 1 6.94 11.19 -2.63
CA MET A 1 6.93 11.71 -1.24
C MET A 1 5.58 12.35 -1.02
N GLY A 2 4.97 12.07 0.13
CA GLY A 2 3.76 12.68 0.65
C GLY A 2 3.91 12.87 2.17
N ASP A 3 2.92 13.48 2.79
CA ASP A 3 2.95 13.90 4.20
C ASP A 3 1.85 13.16 4.98
N PRO A 4 2.16 12.00 5.59
CA PRO A 4 1.19 11.22 6.36
C PRO A 4 1.06 11.75 7.80
N VAL A 5 -0.18 11.85 8.30
CA VAL A 5 -0.49 12.15 9.71
C VAL A 5 -1.38 11.05 10.25
N GLY A 6 -0.97 10.44 11.37
CA GLY A 6 -1.69 9.34 12.01
C GLY A 6 -2.33 9.72 13.35
N HIS A 7 -3.52 9.20 13.63
CA HIS A 7 -4.18 9.27 14.93
C HIS A 7 -4.97 7.99 15.23
N TRP A 8 -5.29 7.78 16.51
CA TRP A 8 -6.09 6.64 16.94
C TRP A 8 -7.57 7.02 17.08
N GLU A 9 -8.44 6.20 16.51
CA GLU A 9 -9.90 6.22 16.73
C GLU A 9 -10.30 4.91 17.41
N GLY A 10 -10.31 4.92 18.75
CA GLY A 10 -10.48 3.69 19.52
C GLY A 10 -9.32 2.73 19.32
N ASP A 11 -9.59 1.58 18.71
CA ASP A 11 -8.61 0.53 18.38
C ASP A 11 -8.14 0.56 16.91
N THR A 12 -8.60 1.56 16.14
CA THR A 12 -8.24 1.73 14.73
C THR A 12 -7.20 2.82 14.58
N LEU A 13 -6.08 2.51 13.93
CA LEU A 13 -5.12 3.51 13.47
C LEU A 13 -5.64 4.11 12.18
N VAL A 14 -5.84 5.43 12.17
CA VAL A 14 -6.23 6.19 10.99
C VAL A 14 -5.03 7.00 10.52
N ILE A 15 -4.70 6.92 9.24
CA ILE A 15 -3.60 7.64 8.61
C ILE A 15 -4.16 8.45 7.45
N ASP A 16 -3.95 9.75 7.47
CA ASP A 16 -4.36 10.68 6.42
C ASP A 16 -3.12 11.22 5.72
N THR A 17 -3.00 10.95 4.42
CA THR A 17 -1.84 11.34 3.61
C THR A 17 -2.25 12.30 2.52
N ILE A 18 -1.53 13.42 2.43
CA ILE A 18 -1.65 14.42 1.38
C ILE A 18 -0.28 14.70 0.74
N GLY A 19 -0.23 15.60 -0.25
CA GLY A 19 1.04 16.05 -0.84
C GLY A 19 1.72 15.01 -1.72
N LEU A 20 0.99 13.98 -2.16
CA LEU A 20 1.48 12.96 -3.08
C LEU A 20 1.68 13.60 -4.46
N ARG A 21 2.83 13.34 -5.09
CA ARG A 21 3.06 13.75 -6.49
C ARG A 21 2.23 12.87 -7.42
N ALA A 22 1.72 13.43 -8.50
CA ALA A 22 1.01 12.65 -9.52
C ALA A 22 1.86 11.45 -10.01
N TRP A 23 1.30 10.24 -9.93
CA TRP A 23 1.97 9.00 -10.30
C TRP A 23 0.95 7.90 -10.63
N THR A 24 1.42 6.71 -10.99
CA THR A 24 0.60 5.50 -11.07
C THR A 24 0.16 5.03 -9.67
N LEU A 25 -1.11 4.64 -9.52
CA LEU A 25 -1.68 4.11 -8.28
C LEU A 25 -1.25 2.66 -7.99
N ASP A 26 -0.90 1.89 -9.02
CA ASP A 26 -0.40 0.54 -8.85
C ASP A 26 0.76 0.24 -9.81
N ALA A 27 1.39 -0.92 -9.59
CA ALA A 27 2.52 -1.40 -10.36
C ALA A 27 2.09 -2.08 -11.68
N THR A 28 0.87 -1.83 -12.17
CA THR A 28 0.38 -2.51 -13.38
C THR A 28 1.03 -1.97 -14.64
N THR A 29 1.31 -2.86 -15.58
CA THR A 29 1.84 -2.54 -16.92
C THR A 29 0.73 -2.10 -17.89
N ASN A 30 -0.50 -1.97 -17.42
CA ASN A 30 -1.63 -1.53 -18.25
C ASN A 30 -1.70 0.01 -18.24
N PRO A 31 -1.35 0.69 -19.35
CA PRO A 31 -1.31 2.15 -19.41
C PRO A 31 -2.69 2.81 -19.28
N ALA A 32 -3.78 2.03 -19.28
CA ALA A 32 -5.11 2.58 -19.50
C ALA A 32 -5.77 3.27 -18.29
N THR A 33 -5.47 2.99 -17.02
CA THR A 33 -6.47 3.41 -16.00
C THR A 33 -6.10 3.70 -14.55
N ARG A 34 -4.84 3.65 -14.10
CA ARG A 34 -4.58 3.81 -12.66
C ARG A 34 -3.51 4.84 -12.39
N TYR A 35 -3.85 6.10 -12.69
CA TYR A 35 -3.09 7.27 -12.28
C TYR A 35 -3.81 8.00 -11.15
N HIS A 36 -3.06 8.69 -10.31
CA HIS A 36 -3.58 9.72 -9.43
C HIS A 36 -2.88 11.04 -9.72
N SER A 37 -3.56 12.12 -9.40
CA SER A 37 -3.07 13.48 -9.49
C SER A 37 -2.30 13.87 -8.22
N ASP A 38 -1.80 15.10 -8.24
CA ASP A 38 -1.24 15.80 -7.09
C ASP A 38 -2.30 16.25 -6.06
N ALA A 39 -3.58 16.09 -6.37
CA ALA A 39 -4.69 16.35 -5.47
C ALA A 39 -5.14 15.11 -4.69
N LEU A 40 -4.44 13.97 -4.84
CA LEU A 40 -4.75 12.75 -4.10
C LEU A 40 -4.60 12.96 -2.59
N ARG A 41 -5.66 12.60 -1.87
CA ARG A 41 -5.65 12.31 -0.44
C ARG A 41 -5.97 10.83 -0.24
N THR A 42 -5.16 10.16 0.58
CA THR A 42 -5.47 8.79 1.03
C THR A 42 -5.87 8.80 2.49
N ILE A 43 -6.90 8.03 2.82
CA ILE A 43 -7.32 7.81 4.21
C ILE A 43 -7.26 6.31 4.45
N GLU A 44 -6.31 5.91 5.29
CA GLU A 44 -6.00 4.54 5.61
C GLU A 44 -6.49 4.22 7.01
N ARG A 45 -7.13 3.06 7.18
CA ARG A 45 -7.66 2.59 8.46
C ARG A 45 -7.15 1.17 8.70
N ILE A 46 -6.39 0.98 9.77
CA ILE A 46 -5.77 -0.30 10.14
C ILE A 46 -6.30 -0.72 11.50
N GLN A 47 -6.80 -1.95 11.60
CA GLN A 47 -7.33 -2.51 12.84
C GLN A 47 -6.98 -4.00 12.93
N TYR A 48 -6.47 -4.45 14.07
CA TYR A 48 -6.33 -5.88 14.34
C TYR A 48 -7.71 -6.50 14.55
N THR A 49 -8.07 -7.49 13.74
CA THR A 49 -9.32 -8.25 13.90
C THR A 49 -9.13 -9.47 14.79
N ASP A 50 -7.90 -9.97 14.87
CA ASP A 50 -7.46 -11.03 15.77
C ASP A 50 -5.92 -10.94 15.96
N PRO A 51 -5.29 -11.76 16.83
CA PRO A 51 -3.84 -11.66 17.10
C PRO A 51 -2.93 -11.86 15.88
N MET A 52 -3.44 -12.40 14.77
CA MET A 52 -2.69 -12.76 13.58
C MET A 52 -3.20 -12.06 12.31
N THR A 53 -4.31 -11.33 12.37
CA THR A 53 -4.92 -10.69 11.21
C THR A 53 -5.24 -9.23 11.49
N ALA A 54 -4.85 -8.35 10.57
CA ALA A 54 -5.28 -6.97 10.52
C ALA A 54 -6.19 -6.73 9.30
N SER A 55 -7.27 -6.00 9.53
CA SER A 55 -8.04 -5.34 8.48
C SER A 55 -7.32 -4.05 8.10
N TYR A 56 -7.17 -3.82 6.80
CA TYR A 56 -6.64 -2.59 6.25
C TYR A 56 -7.59 -2.08 5.17
N GLN A 57 -8.13 -0.89 5.37
CA GLN A 57 -8.94 -0.20 4.37
C GLN A 57 -8.22 1.05 3.93
N ILE A 58 -8.18 1.30 2.62
CA ILE A 58 -7.70 2.57 2.05
C ILE A 58 -8.82 3.21 1.25
N THR A 59 -9.06 4.49 1.50
CA THR A 59 -9.90 5.36 0.67
C THR A 59 -9.02 6.24 -0.20
N ILE A 60 -9.32 6.27 -1.49
CA ILE A 60 -8.71 7.11 -2.50
C ILE A 60 -9.67 8.26 -2.80
N ASP A 61 -9.26 9.49 -2.45
CA ASP A 61 -9.98 10.72 -2.76
C ASP A 61 -9.11 11.59 -3.69
N ASP A 62 -9.45 11.58 -4.97
CA ASP A 62 -8.79 12.41 -5.98
C ASP A 62 -9.83 13.00 -6.94
N PRO A 63 -10.27 14.25 -6.70
CA PRO A 63 -11.33 14.88 -7.49
C PRO A 63 -10.90 15.28 -8.91
N LYS A 64 -9.59 15.24 -9.23
CA LYS A 64 -9.11 15.54 -10.58
C LYS A 64 -9.20 14.33 -11.51
N ILE A 65 -9.21 13.12 -10.95
CA ILE A 65 -9.21 11.87 -11.71
C ILE A 65 -10.51 11.09 -11.54
N PHE A 66 -11.06 11.01 -10.32
CA PHE A 66 -12.24 10.22 -10.01
C PHE A 66 -13.47 11.09 -9.77
N THR A 67 -14.65 10.57 -10.13
CA THR A 67 -15.93 11.27 -9.93
C THR A 67 -16.41 11.26 -8.49
N LYS A 68 -15.88 10.36 -7.66
CA LYS A 68 -16.14 10.25 -6.23
C LYS A 68 -15.02 9.45 -5.55
N PRO A 69 -14.82 9.62 -4.23
CA PRO A 69 -13.95 8.76 -3.45
C PRO A 69 -14.39 7.31 -3.53
N TRP A 70 -13.42 6.39 -3.46
CA TRP A 70 -13.67 4.95 -3.41
C TRP A 70 -12.72 4.29 -2.42
N SER A 71 -13.11 3.14 -1.89
CA SER A 71 -12.33 2.39 -0.91
C SER A 71 -11.99 0.99 -1.39
N GLN A 72 -10.89 0.45 -0.88
CA GLN A 72 -10.50 -0.94 -1.04
C GLN A 72 -10.12 -1.53 0.31
N ASP A 73 -10.56 -2.75 0.55
CA ASP A 73 -10.30 -3.52 1.76
C ASP A 73 -9.28 -4.63 1.50
N PHE A 74 -8.39 -4.81 2.47
CA PHE A 74 -7.36 -5.82 2.49
C PHE A 74 -7.39 -6.55 3.83
N SER A 75 -7.08 -7.84 3.80
CA SER A 75 -6.82 -8.64 4.99
C SER A 75 -5.34 -8.99 5.02
N MET A 76 -4.63 -8.45 6.02
CA MET A 76 -3.21 -8.65 6.22
C MET A 76 -3.00 -9.74 7.26
N LYS A 77 -2.34 -10.83 6.88
CA LYS A 77 -1.96 -11.91 7.79
C LYS A 77 -0.53 -11.74 8.27
N LEU A 78 -0.34 -11.84 9.57
CA LEU A 78 0.97 -11.87 10.18
C LEU A 78 1.62 -13.23 9.91
N HIS A 79 2.87 -13.21 9.44
CA HIS A 79 3.68 -14.40 9.19
C HIS A 79 4.99 -14.35 10.00
N PRO A 80 4.99 -14.76 11.28
CA PRO A 80 6.13 -14.58 12.19
C PRO A 80 7.39 -15.37 11.79
N THR A 81 7.23 -16.42 10.99
CA THR A 81 8.33 -17.27 10.52
C THR A 81 8.97 -16.76 9.23
N TRP A 82 8.38 -15.75 8.58
CA TRP A 82 8.95 -15.18 7.37
C TRP A 82 10.21 -14.39 7.69
N LYS A 83 11.23 -14.56 6.83
CA LYS A 83 12.43 -13.72 6.87
C LYS A 83 12.22 -12.55 5.92
N LEU A 84 12.30 -11.33 6.44
CA LEU A 84 12.33 -10.13 5.62
C LEU A 84 13.70 -10.07 4.95
N TYR A 85 13.71 -10.12 3.63
CA TYR A 85 14.92 -9.97 2.84
C TYR A 85 14.99 -8.56 2.27
N GLU A 86 16.20 -8.05 2.12
CA GLU A 86 16.43 -6.78 1.43
C GLU A 86 15.95 -6.88 -0.03
N GLN A 87 15.14 -5.90 -0.46
CA GLN A 87 14.69 -5.78 -1.84
C GLN A 87 15.38 -4.57 -2.47
N VAL A 88 16.39 -4.85 -3.29
CA VAL A 88 16.99 -3.86 -4.19
C VAL A 88 16.30 -4.02 -5.54
N CYS A 89 15.55 -3.02 -6.00
CA CYS A 89 14.79 -3.10 -7.26
C CYS A 89 15.65 -3.50 -8.47
N GLU A 90 16.92 -3.08 -8.49
CA GLU A 90 17.87 -3.38 -9.57
C GLU A 90 18.36 -4.84 -9.59
N GLU A 91 18.32 -5.55 -8.46
CA GLU A 91 18.88 -6.92 -8.34
C GLU A 91 17.85 -7.97 -7.91
N ASN A 92 16.68 -7.55 -7.42
CA ASN A 92 15.71 -8.41 -6.75
C ASN A 92 14.31 -8.37 -7.38
N ASN A 93 14.22 -8.13 -8.69
CA ASN A 93 13.05 -8.45 -9.53
C ASN A 93 12.82 -9.97 -9.66
N ARG A 94 12.86 -10.66 -8.52
CA ARG A 94 12.78 -12.12 -8.39
C ARG A 94 11.55 -12.58 -7.61
N CYS A 95 10.75 -11.63 -7.10
CA CYS A 95 9.56 -11.83 -6.27
C CYS A 95 8.29 -11.26 -6.92
N GLU A 96 8.00 -11.68 -8.15
CA GLU A 96 6.77 -11.30 -8.84
C GLU A 96 5.57 -12.06 -8.25
N ASP A 97 4.47 -11.36 -7.97
CA ASP A 97 3.24 -11.93 -7.40
C ASP A 97 3.44 -12.80 -6.13
N GLY A 98 4.42 -12.45 -5.29
CA GLY A 98 4.74 -13.19 -4.06
C GLY A 98 5.48 -14.51 -4.28
N LYS A 99 5.90 -14.83 -5.50
CA LYS A 99 6.74 -16.00 -5.82
C LYS A 99 8.20 -15.57 -5.95
N CYS A 100 8.94 -15.72 -4.85
CA CYS A 100 10.35 -15.36 -4.78
C CYS A 100 11.27 -16.49 -5.26
N SER A 101 12.23 -16.15 -6.13
CA SER A 101 13.43 -16.97 -6.40
C SER A 101 14.63 -16.45 -5.60
N ALA A 102 15.50 -17.35 -5.15
CA ALA A 102 16.65 -16.99 -4.31
C ALA A 102 17.65 -16.11 -5.09
N SER A 103 18.23 -15.11 -4.42
CA SER A 103 19.31 -14.28 -4.98
C SER A 103 20.66 -14.97 -4.77
N ASP A 104 21.58 -14.83 -5.74
CA ASP A 104 22.97 -15.26 -5.57
C ASP A 104 23.73 -14.44 -4.51
N ALA A 105 23.22 -13.25 -4.15
CA ALA A 105 23.76 -12.43 -3.05
C ALA A 105 23.38 -12.93 -1.64
N GLN A 106 22.52 -13.95 -1.54
CA GLN A 106 22.07 -14.55 -0.28
C GLN A 106 22.76 -15.90 0.01
N LYS A 107 23.79 -16.27 -0.76
CA LYS A 107 24.66 -17.42 -0.49
C LYS A 107 25.79 -17.06 0.47
#